data_AF-A0A7W5AHC7-F1
#
_entry.id   AF-A0A7W5AHC7-F1
#
_cell.length_a   1.000
_cell.length_b   1.000
_cell.length_c   1.000
_cell.angle_alpha   90.00
_cell.angle_beta   90.00
_cell.angle_gamma   90.00
#
_symmetry.space_group_name_H-M   'P 1'
#
loop_
_entity.id
_entity.type
_entity.pdbx_description
1 polymer ?
#
loop_
_entity_poly.entity_id
_entity_poly.type
_entity_poly.pdbx_seq_one_letter_code
_entity_poly.pdbx_strand_id
1 'polypeptide(L)'
;MSMFHFHCPGCAAPMAVADAERVGKLCGRCEAARTWESLPPGIQETIDTAVRRGNMPGLFAMREALPSFGIPQAMDLLMFRHAALGLDGSV
;
A
#
# COMPACT_ATOMS: atom_id res chain seq x y z
N MET A 1 23.29 8.22 -23.02
CA MET A 1 22.23 8.74 -22.12
C MET A 1 21.74 7.56 -21.29
N SER A 2 22.00 7.55 -19.99
CA SER A 2 21.60 6.42 -19.12
C SER A 2 20.15 6.60 -18.69
N MET A 3 19.26 5.73 -19.18
CA MET A 3 17.84 5.74 -18.84
C MET A 3 17.64 4.88 -17.58
N PHE A 4 17.32 5.52 -16.47
CA PHE A 4 17.21 4.86 -15.17
C PHE A 4 15.94 3.98 -15.02
N HIS A 5 16.01 2.92 -14.19
CA HIS A 5 14.91 1.98 -13.89
C HIS A 5 14.68 1.86 -12.35
N PHE A 6 13.49 1.44 -11.88
CA PHE A 6 13.03 1.55 -10.46
C PHE A 6 11.93 0.51 -10.11
N HIS A 7 11.66 0.17 -8.84
CA HIS A 7 10.80 -0.98 -8.42
C HIS A 7 10.10 -0.73 -7.02
N CYS A 8 9.53 -1.69 -6.27
CA CYS A 8 8.05 -1.76 -6.18
C CYS A 8 7.38 -2.50 -4.92
N PRO A 9 6.14 -2.21 -4.31
CA PRO A 9 5.54 -2.97 -3.18
C PRO A 9 4.14 -3.70 -3.20
N GLY A 10 3.23 -3.63 -4.18
CA GLY A 10 2.18 -4.69 -4.41
C GLY A 10 2.66 -6.10 -4.86
N CYS A 11 2.84 -6.35 -6.17
CA CYS A 11 3.20 -7.68 -6.74
C CYS A 11 4.04 -7.68 -8.06
N ALA A 12 5.38 -7.54 -7.97
CA ALA A 12 6.43 -7.41 -9.02
C ALA A 12 6.24 -6.45 -10.25
N ALA A 13 7.09 -5.41 -10.42
CA ALA A 13 7.24 -4.62 -11.68
C ALA A 13 8.47 -3.67 -11.79
N PRO A 14 9.05 -3.52 -13.00
CA PRO A 14 9.40 -2.30 -13.75
C PRO A 14 8.90 -0.91 -13.30
N MET A 15 9.77 0.12 -13.18
CA MET A 15 9.53 1.59 -13.08
C MET A 15 10.83 2.36 -13.51
N ALA A 16 10.97 3.70 -13.33
CA ALA A 16 12.12 4.57 -13.75
C ALA A 16 12.67 5.51 -12.62
N VAL A 17 13.82 6.21 -12.73
CA VAL A 17 14.24 7.17 -11.63
C VAL A 17 13.31 8.37 -11.46
N ALA A 18 12.39 8.64 -12.38
CA ALA A 18 11.26 9.53 -12.11
C ALA A 18 10.37 9.02 -10.96
N ASP A 19 10.42 7.73 -10.65
CA ASP A 19 9.79 7.12 -9.48
C ASP A 19 10.70 7.17 -8.22
N ALA A 20 11.99 7.54 -8.33
CA ALA A 20 12.96 7.62 -7.22
C ALA A 20 12.85 8.87 -6.34
N GLU A 21 12.14 9.90 -6.79
CA GLU A 21 11.82 11.08 -5.99
C GLU A 21 10.52 10.90 -5.16
N ARG A 22 10.00 9.66 -5.05
CA ARG A 22 8.78 9.31 -4.30
C ARG A 22 9.01 9.22 -2.79
N VAL A 23 9.23 10.37 -2.16
CA VAL A 23 9.29 10.47 -0.70
C VAL A 23 8.02 9.92 -0.05
N GLY A 24 8.21 9.01 0.91
CA GLY A 24 7.15 8.47 1.75
C GLY A 24 6.29 7.36 1.15
N LYS A 25 6.60 6.83 -0.03
CA LYS A 25 5.81 5.75 -0.66
C LYS A 25 6.44 4.38 -0.41
N LEU A 26 5.60 3.34 -0.32
CA LEU A 26 6.03 2.02 -0.75
C LEU A 26 5.95 2.10 -2.32
N CYS A 27 7.00 1.96 -3.14
CA CYS A 27 7.05 2.56 -4.50
C CYS A 27 6.10 2.17 -5.73
N GLY A 28 5.82 0.89 -6.05
CA GLY A 28 4.81 0.28 -7.00
C GLY A 28 4.28 -1.22 -6.75
N ARG A 29 5.05 -2.32 -6.95
CA ARG A 29 4.73 -3.81 -6.84
C ARG A 29 5.75 -4.87 -6.15
N CYS A 30 5.62 -5.32 -4.85
CA CYS A 30 6.27 -6.37 -3.93
C CYS A 30 6.09 -6.35 -2.32
N GLU A 31 6.49 -5.31 -1.51
CA GLU A 31 6.50 -5.12 -0.02
C GLU A 31 5.18 -4.90 0.78
N ALA A 32 4.18 -4.17 0.28
CA ALA A 32 2.88 -3.96 0.91
C ALA A 32 2.16 -5.28 1.15
N ALA A 33 2.40 -6.28 0.29
CA ALA A 33 1.96 -7.66 0.52
C ALA A 33 2.54 -8.24 1.82
N ARG A 34 3.85 -8.10 2.01
CA ARG A 34 4.56 -8.59 3.20
C ARG A 34 4.20 -7.80 4.45
N THR A 35 4.07 -6.48 4.33
CA THR A 35 3.57 -5.63 5.41
C THR A 35 2.21 -6.14 5.87
N TRP A 36 1.28 -6.39 4.94
CA TRP A 36 -0.03 -6.93 5.27
C TRP A 36 0.05 -8.28 6.00
N GLU A 37 0.76 -9.24 5.41
CA GLU A 37 0.90 -10.60 5.95
C GLU A 37 1.52 -10.61 7.36
N SER A 38 2.32 -9.59 7.70
CA SER A 38 2.94 -9.44 9.02
C SER A 38 2.01 -8.87 10.11
N LEU A 39 0.85 -8.29 9.75
CA LEU A 39 -0.05 -7.70 10.72
C LEU A 39 -0.76 -8.78 11.55
N PRO A 40 -1.05 -8.57 12.85
CA PRO A 40 -1.86 -9.48 13.63
C PRO A 40 -3.24 -9.72 12.99
N PRO A 41 -3.82 -10.93 13.03
CA PRO A 41 -5.08 -11.22 12.34
C PRO A 41 -6.24 -10.28 12.69
N GLY A 42 -6.38 -9.85 13.95
CA GLY A 42 -7.40 -8.86 14.34
C GLY A 42 -7.15 -7.45 13.79
N ILE A 43 -5.88 -7.09 13.51
CA ILE A 43 -5.52 -5.85 12.83
C ILE A 43 -5.78 -5.97 11.33
N GLN A 44 -5.46 -7.12 10.72
CA GLN A 44 -5.85 -7.42 9.34
C GLN A 44 -7.37 -7.33 9.18
N GLU A 45 -8.15 -7.96 10.06
CA GLU A 45 -9.62 -7.93 10.03
C GLU A 45 -10.18 -6.51 10.22
N THR A 46 -9.61 -5.74 11.16
CA THR A 46 -10.00 -4.34 11.39
C THR A 46 -9.75 -3.48 10.15
N ILE A 47 -8.57 -3.62 9.54
CA ILE A 47 -8.22 -2.86 8.35
C ILE A 47 -9.02 -3.34 7.14
N ASP A 48 -9.15 -4.64 6.86
CA ASP A 48 -9.97 -5.16 5.76
C ASP A 48 -11.45 -4.72 5.90
N THR A 49 -11.98 -4.66 7.14
CA THR A 49 -13.31 -4.12 7.41
C THR A 49 -13.40 -2.63 7.10
N ALA A 50 -12.36 -1.84 7.41
CA ALA A 50 -12.30 -0.42 7.10
C ALA A 50 -12.12 -0.17 5.58
N VAL A 51 -11.25 -0.94 4.93
CA VAL A 51 -11.03 -0.97 3.47
C VAL A 51 -12.32 -1.27 2.72
N ARG A 52 -13.10 -2.27 3.15
CA ARG A 52 -14.45 -2.57 2.62
C ARG A 52 -15.47 -1.44 2.81
N ARG A 53 -15.26 -0.54 3.79
CA ARG A 53 -16.07 0.67 4.00
C ARG A 53 -15.55 1.88 3.21
N GLY A 54 -14.37 1.79 2.60
CA GLY A 54 -13.81 2.77 1.68
C GLY A 54 -12.38 3.21 1.99
N ASN A 55 -11.75 3.89 1.03
CA ASN A 55 -10.35 4.31 1.08
C ASN A 55 -9.99 5.16 2.30
N MET A 56 -10.81 6.15 2.68
CA MET A 56 -10.51 7.02 3.83
C MET A 56 -10.59 6.28 5.18
N PRO A 57 -11.65 5.51 5.50
CA PRO A 57 -11.64 4.60 6.64
C PRO A 57 -10.46 3.63 6.62
N GLY A 58 -10.14 3.02 5.48
CA GLY A 58 -8.98 2.13 5.31
C GLY A 58 -7.65 2.82 5.63
N LEU A 59 -7.43 4.03 5.11
CA LEU A 59 -6.21 4.82 5.34
C LEU A 59 -6.08 5.25 6.81
N PHE A 60 -7.18 5.64 7.46
CA PHE A 60 -7.16 5.98 8.89
C PHE A 60 -6.91 4.74 9.75
N ALA A 61 -7.57 3.61 9.47
CA ALA A 61 -7.30 2.35 10.15
C ALA A 61 -5.84 1.90 9.97
N MET A 62 -5.27 2.07 8.76
CA MET A 62 -3.84 1.83 8.52
C MET A 62 -2.94 2.80 9.27
N ARG A 63 -3.26 4.10 9.34
CA ARG A 63 -2.48 5.07 10.12
C ARG A 63 -2.58 4.84 11.64
N GLU A 64 -3.70 4.33 12.13
CA GLU A 64 -3.92 4.02 13.55
C GLU A 64 -3.23 2.70 13.94
N ALA A 65 -3.31 1.68 13.09
CA ALA A 65 -2.61 0.41 13.28
C ALA A 65 -1.09 0.51 13.02
N LEU A 66 -0.68 1.40 12.12
CA LEU A 66 0.71 1.63 11.70
C LEU A 66 1.06 3.13 11.86
N PRO A 67 1.13 3.67 13.08
CA PRO A 67 1.39 5.09 13.32
C PRO A 67 2.81 5.53 12.92
N SER A 68 3.72 4.57 12.72
CA SER A 68 5.06 4.79 12.15
C SER A 68 5.05 4.90 10.62
N PHE A 69 3.94 4.58 9.96
CA PHE A 69 3.81 4.72 8.51
C PHE A 69 3.37 6.14 8.20
N GLY A 70 4.16 6.84 7.37
CA GLY A 70 3.69 8.07 6.75
C GLY A 70 2.49 7.82 5.85
N ILE A 71 1.77 8.91 5.55
CA ILE A 71 0.56 8.85 4.72
C ILE A 71 0.77 8.08 3.42
N PRO A 72 1.86 8.28 2.63
CA PRO A 72 1.96 7.60 1.37
C PRO A 72 2.30 6.11 1.54
N GLN A 73 2.97 5.68 2.62
CA GLN A 73 3.17 4.24 2.88
C GLN A 73 1.87 3.53 3.24
N ALA A 74 1.03 4.18 4.05
CA ALA A 74 -0.30 3.67 4.35
C ALA A 74 -1.19 3.62 3.09
N MET A 75 -1.05 4.58 2.17
CA MET A 75 -1.71 4.55 0.86
C MET A 75 -1.28 3.34 0.02
N ASP A 76 0.01 3.02 -0.07
CA ASP A 76 0.45 1.90 -0.89
C ASP A 76 0.06 0.53 -0.29
N LEU A 77 -0.06 0.46 1.05
CA LEU A 77 -0.65 -0.70 1.73
C LEU A 77 -2.16 -0.83 1.45
N LEU A 78 -2.88 0.29 1.44
CA LEU A 78 -4.30 0.37 1.07
C LEU A 78 -4.53 -0.12 -0.36
N MET A 79 -3.71 0.33 -1.30
CA MET A 79 -3.79 -0.09 -2.71
C MET A 79 -3.52 -1.59 -2.89
N PHE A 80 -2.56 -2.17 -2.15
CA PHE A 80 -2.37 -3.63 -2.15
C PHE A 80 -3.63 -4.37 -1.65
N ARG A 81 -4.32 -3.85 -0.64
CA ARG A 81 -5.54 -4.49 -0.08
C ARG A 81 -6.78 -4.33 -0.93
N HIS A 82 -6.97 -3.19 -1.58
CA HIS A 82 -8.01 -3.06 -2.59
C HIS A 82 -7.83 -4.10 -3.71
N ALA A 83 -6.61 -4.23 -4.26
CA ALA A 83 -6.31 -5.21 -5.29
C ALA A 83 -6.49 -6.66 -4.81
N ALA A 84 -5.99 -7.00 -3.62
CA ALA A 84 -6.11 -8.36 -3.06
C ALA A 84 -7.56 -8.76 -2.71
N LEU A 85 -8.44 -7.80 -2.44
CA LEU A 85 -9.86 -8.02 -2.16
C LEU A 85 -10.77 -7.89 -3.40
N GLY A 86 -10.22 -7.53 -4.57
CA GLY A 86 -11.01 -7.27 -5.78
C GLY A 86 -11.86 -6.00 -5.71
N LEU A 87 -11.44 -5.01 -4.92
CA LEU A 87 -12.14 -3.75 -4.68
C LEU A 87 -11.61 -2.58 -5.55
N ASP A 88 -10.85 -2.89 -6.60
CA ASP A 88 -10.34 -1.94 -7.59
C ASP A 88 -11.46 -1.46 -8.55
N GLY A 89 -12.42 -0.70 -8.03
CA GLY A 89 -13.56 -0.23 -8.83
C GLY A 89 -14.52 0.79 -8.19
N SER A 90 -14.40 1.08 -6.90
CA SER A 90 -15.28 2.04 -6.21
C SER A 90 -14.54 3.31 -5.83
N VAL A 91 -14.79 4.37 -6.59
CA VAL A 91 -14.57 5.79 -6.22
C VAL A 91 -15.78 6.30 -5.45
#